data_AF-A0A7L2AUH9-F1
#
_entry.id   AF-A0A7L2AUH9-F1
#
_cell.length_a   1.000
_cell.length_b   1.000
_cell.length_c   1.000
_cell.angle_alpha   90.00
_cell.angle_beta   90.00
_cell.angle_gamma   90.00
#
_symmetry.space_group_name_H-M   'P 1'
#
loop_
_entity.id
_entity.type
_entity.pdbx_description
1 polymer ?
#
loop_
_entity_poly.entity_id
_entity_poly.type
_entity_poly.pdbx_seq_one_letter_code
_entity_poly.pdbx_strand_id
1 'polypeptide(L)' 'RRLKANNRERNRMHNLNAALDALRDVLPTFPEDAKLTKIETLRFAHNYIWALTETLRLA' A
#
# COMPACT_ATOMS: atom_id res chain seq x y z
N ARG A 1 -32.33 -3.76 -4.54
CA ARG A 1 -31.66 -3.51 -3.22
C ARG A 1 -30.25 -4.10 -3.17
N ARG A 2 -30.05 -5.40 -3.47
CA ARG A 2 -28.71 -6.04 -3.54
C ARG A 2 -27.73 -5.36 -4.51
N LEU A 3 -28.16 -5.02 -5.73
CA LEU A 3 -27.34 -4.32 -6.72
C LEU A 3 -26.73 -3.00 -6.19
N LYS A 4 -27.52 -2.17 -5.50
CA LYS A 4 -27.04 -0.91 -4.92
C LYS A 4 -26.01 -1.15 -3.81
N ALA A 5 -26.18 -2.21 -3.00
CA ALA A 5 -25.22 -2.57 -1.97
C ALA A 5 -23.89 -3.07 -2.58
N ASN A 6 -23.96 -3.94 -3.59
CA ASN A 6 -22.78 -4.44 -4.30
C ASN A 6 -22.00 -3.30 -4.97
N ASN A 7 -22.69 -2.32 -5.55
CA ASN A 7 -22.04 -1.17 -6.16
C ASN A 7 -21.28 -0.33 -5.13
N ARG A 8 -21.87 -0.12 -3.94
CA ARG A 8 -21.19 0.60 -2.86
C ARG A 8 -19.93 -0.13 -2.39
N GLU A 9 -20.01 -1.44 -2.21
CA GLU A 9 -18.85 -2.22 -1.76
C GLU A 9 -17.74 -2.24 -2.82
N ARG A 10 -18.10 -2.32 -4.11
CA ARG A 10 -17.13 -2.18 -5.20
C ARG A 10 -16.41 -0.83 -5.15
N ASN A 11 -17.15 0.27 -4.99
CA ASN A 11 -16.54 1.61 -4.86
C ASN A 11 -15.65 1.72 -3.62
N ARG A 12 -16.06 1.15 -2.49
CA ARG A 12 -15.23 1.09 -1.27
C ARG A 12 -13.91 0.37 -1.54
N MET A 13 -13.96 -0.76 -2.24
CA MET A 13 -12.76 -1.52 -2.61
C MET A 13 -11.89 -0.80 -3.64
N HIS A 14 -12.46 -0.03 -4.57
CA HIS A 14 -11.68 0.83 -5.46
C HIS A 14 -10.89 1.89 -4.69
N ASN A 15 -11.54 2.59 -3.74
CA ASN A 15 -10.87 3.57 -2.89
C ASN A 15 -9.74 2.93 -2.06
N LEU A 16 -9.98 1.75 -1.50
CA LEU A 16 -8.96 1.01 -0.74
C LEU A 16 -7.77 0.60 -1.62
N ASN A 17 -8.03 0.11 -2.84
CA ASN A 17 -6.95 -0.27 -3.75
C ASN A 17 -6.17 0.97 -4.24
N ALA A 18 -6.82 2.11 -4.46
CA ALA A 18 -6.15 3.36 -4.82
C ALA A 18 -5.22 3.84 -3.69
N ALA A 19 -5.65 3.75 -2.43
CA ALA A 19 -4.79 4.07 -1.29
C ALA A 19 -3.59 3.10 -1.17
N LEU A 20 -3.79 1.82 -1.48
CA LEU A 20 -2.70 0.83 -1.49
C LEU A 20 -1.71 1.08 -2.63
N ASP A 21 -2.18 1.57 -3.78
CA ASP A 21 -1.32 1.96 -4.90
C ASP A 21 -0.49 3.20 -4.56
N ALA A 22 -1.11 4.22 -3.97
CA ALA A 22 -0.38 5.40 -3.46
C ALA A 22 0.69 5.02 -2.41
N LEU A 23 0.42 3.99 -1.59
CA LEU A 23 1.43 3.45 -0.68
C LEU A 23 2.60 2.80 -1.44
N ARG A 24 2.36 2.08 -2.53
CA ARG A 24 3.43 1.48 -3.34
C ARG A 24 4.33 2.54 -3.96
N ASP A 25 3.75 3.64 -4.43
CA ASP A 25 4.48 4.72 -5.12
C ASP A 25 5.52 5.42 -4.24
N VAL A 26 5.35 5.37 -2.91
CA VAL A 26 6.29 5.96 -1.94
C VAL A 26 7.29 4.95 -1.36
N LEU A 27 7.14 3.66 -1.67
CA LEU A 27 8.09 2.64 -1.23
C LEU A 27 9.30 2.60 -2.17
N PRO A 28 10.51 2.35 -1.63
CA PRO A 28 11.69 2.22 -2.46
C PRO A 28 11.65 0.89 -3.24
N THR A 29 11.26 0.95 -4.52
CA THR A 29 11.25 -0.18 -5.46
C THR A 29 11.97 0.18 -6.76
N PHE A 30 12.57 -0.79 -7.45
CA PHE A 30 13.17 -0.52 -8.75
C PHE A 30 12.10 -0.43 -9.84
N PRO A 31 12.29 0.40 -10.88
CA PRO A 31 11.31 0.56 -11.97
C PRO A 31 10.99 -0.74 -12.72
N GLU A 32 11.90 -1.71 -12.70
CA GLU A 32 11.76 -3.01 -13.36
C GLU A 32 11.10 -4.08 -12.47
N ASP A 33 10.87 -3.78 -11.18
CA ASP A 33 10.30 -4.74 -10.25
C ASP A 33 8.81 -4.98 -10.53
N ALA A 34 8.41 -6.24 -10.42
CA ALA A 34 7.00 -6.58 -10.45
C ALA A 34 6.25 -5.88 -9.32
N LYS A 35 5.04 -5.39 -9.60
CA LYS A 35 4.17 -4.74 -8.60
C LYS A 35 3.98 -5.65 -7.39
N LEU A 36 4.38 -5.16 -6.21
CA LEU A 36 4.25 -5.87 -4.95
C LEU A 36 2.80 -6.33 -4.71
N THR A 37 2.63 -7.56 -4.22
CA THR A 37 1.33 -8.04 -3.74
C THR A 37 0.84 -7.19 -2.56
N LYS A 38 -0.44 -7.32 -2.19
CA LYS A 38 -1.02 -6.55 -1.08
C LYS A 38 -0.28 -6.77 0.25
N ILE A 39 0.04 -8.03 0.56
CA ILE A 39 0.73 -8.38 1.81
C ILE A 39 2.18 -7.90 1.81
N GLU A 40 2.88 -8.02 0.68
CA GLU A 40 4.26 -7.54 0.55
C GLU A 40 4.32 -6.02 0.72
N THR A 41 3.40 -5.29 0.09
CA THR A 41 3.31 -3.82 0.22
C THR A 41 3.19 -3.40 1.69
N LEU A 42 2.30 -4.05 2.44
CA LEU A 42 2.08 -3.71 3.86
C LEU A 42 3.28 -4.06 4.74
N ARG A 43 3.90 -5.23 4.52
CA ARG A 43 5.11 -5.65 5.25
C ARG A 43 6.29 -4.73 4.95
N PHE A 44 6.48 -4.37 3.68
CA PHE A 44 7.55 -3.48 3.26
C PHE A 44 7.33 -2.09 3.87
N ALA A 45 6.13 -1.52 3.79
CA ALA A 45 5.84 -0.23 4.41
C ALA A 45 6.17 -0.20 5.91
N HIS A 46 5.78 -1.22 6.67
CA HIS A 46 6.13 -1.35 8.07
C HIS A 46 7.65 -1.34 8.30
N ASN A 47 8.37 -2.18 7.57
CA ASN A 47 9.82 -2.31 7.71
C ASN A 47 10.55 -1.03 7.27
N TYR A 48 10.04 -0.33 6.26
CA TYR A 48 10.62 0.91 5.78
C TYR A 48 10.45 2.04 6.80
N ILE A 49 9.27 2.19 7.41
CA ILE A 49 9.05 3.13 8.53
C ILE A 49 10.04 2.82 9.67
N TRP A 50 10.19 1.54 10.03
CA TRP A 50 11.13 1.13 11.07
C TRP A 50 12.58 1.50 10.73
N ALA A 51 13.03 1.20 9.50
CA ALA A 51 14.40 1.48 9.05
C ALA A 51 14.71 2.99 9.03
N LEU A 52 13.78 3.82 8.56
CA LEU A 52 13.91 5.28 8.59
C LEU A 52 13.97 5.81 10.03
N THR A 53 13.12 5.28 10.92
CA THR A 53 13.10 5.65 12.34
C THR A 53 14.43 5.32 13.01
N GLU A 54 15.01 4.17 12.71
CA GLU A 54 16.30 3.75 13.29
C GLU A 54 17.46 4.58 12.72
N THR A 55 17.42 4.91 11.44
CA THR A 55 18.42 5.79 10.80
C THR A 55 18.48 7.15 11.48
N LEU A 56 17.33 7.72 11.87
CA LEU A 56 17.28 8.99 12.59
C LEU A 56 17.74 8.91 14.05
N ARG A 57 17.75 7.72 14.67
CA ARG A 57 18.26 7.53 16.04
C ARG A 57 19.77 7.35 16.10
N LEU A 58 20.35 6.84 15.02
CA LEU A 58 21.78 6.63 14.88
C LEU A 58 22.53 7.88 14.39
N ALA A 59 21.79 8.89 13.92
CA ALA A 59 22.28 10.21 13.51
C ALA A 59 22.36 11.16 14.71
#